data_AF-A0A7C5DN71-F1
#
_entry.id   AF-A0A7C5DN71-F1
#
_cell.length_a   1.000
_cell.length_b   1.000
_cell.length_c   1.000
_cell.angle_alpha   90.00
_cell.angle_beta   90.00
_cell.angle_gamma   90.00
#
_symmetry.space_group_name_H-M   'P 1'
#
loop_
_entity.id
_entity.type
_entity.pdbx_description
1 polymer ?
#
loop_
_entity_poly.entity_id
_entity_poly.type
_entity_poly.pdbx_seq_one_letter_code
_entity_poly.pdbx_strand_id
1 'polypeptide(L)'
;VYIFTAVIVLGLLMGIIGNRITVSTPGPGKPGARAIDPVCGMEVDAGKPTVISTEYEGTTYYFCCDLCRRKFAKSPAEYPAVCTAEACSCRTAGDNKMAQALRHAFVTMPRDIGPEILLGLVLAAVVVSVTAIGGFVRGYLAGLEAYALAIPVGIVMYTCSTASVPLVHALITQGMNAGTGMALLIVGPVTSWSTILVLRKEFGSRTLAIYLVLISLLSLAAGLV
;
A
#
# COMPACT_ATOMS: atom_id res chain seq x y z
N VAL A 1 2.82 6.86 -25.68
CA VAL A 1 1.83 5.92 -26.24
C VAL A 1 2.23 4.47 -25.97
N TYR A 2 3.35 3.97 -26.48
CA TYR A 2 3.79 2.57 -26.29
C TYR A 2 3.85 2.07 -24.85
N ILE A 3 4.37 2.88 -23.91
CA ILE A 3 4.44 2.51 -22.48
C ILE A 3 3.04 2.31 -21.89
N PHE A 4 2.10 3.20 -22.24
CA PHE A 4 0.72 3.12 -21.77
C PHE A 4 0.03 1.85 -22.27
N THR A 5 0.17 1.53 -23.56
CA THR A 5 -0.39 0.31 -24.14
C THR A 5 0.23 -0.94 -23.52
N ALA A 6 1.54 -0.95 -23.29
CA ALA A 6 2.25 -2.07 -22.66
C ALA A 6 1.77 -2.32 -21.22
N VAL A 7 1.57 -1.26 -20.41
CA VAL A 7 1.06 -1.39 -19.04
C VAL A 7 -0.38 -1.88 -19.02
N ILE A 8 -1.23 -1.38 -19.91
CA ILE A 8 -2.63 -1.85 -20.03
C ILE A 8 -2.66 -3.35 -20.40
N VAL A 9 -1.88 -3.77 -21.39
CA VAL A 9 -1.81 -5.17 -21.82
C VAL A 9 -1.26 -6.06 -20.71
N LEU A 10 -0.19 -5.66 -20.03
CA LEU A 10 0.36 -6.42 -18.90
C LEU A 10 -0.64 -6.54 -17.75
N GLY A 11 -1.35 -5.46 -17.43
CA GLY A 11 -2.41 -5.46 -16.41
C GLY A 11 -3.58 -6.37 -16.78
N LEU A 12 -4.01 -6.36 -18.05
CA LEU A 12 -5.06 -7.26 -18.56
C LEU A 12 -4.62 -8.72 -18.52
N LEU A 13 -3.37 -9.00 -18.93
CA LEU A 13 -2.81 -10.35 -18.87
C LEU A 13 -2.71 -10.85 -17.43
N MET A 14 -2.15 -10.04 -16.52
CA MET A 14 -2.10 -10.36 -15.09
C MET A 14 -3.50 -10.53 -14.49
N GLY A 15 -4.48 -9.72 -14.89
CA GLY A 15 -5.87 -9.83 -14.44
C GLY A 15 -6.57 -11.10 -14.94
N ILE A 16 -6.37 -11.46 -16.22
CA ILE A 16 -6.92 -12.70 -16.81
C ILE A 16 -6.27 -13.93 -16.16
N ILE A 17 -4.95 -13.91 -16.01
CA ILE A 17 -4.19 -14.98 -15.35
C ILE A 17 -4.62 -15.08 -13.88
N GLY A 18 -4.69 -13.97 -13.15
CA GLY A 18 -5.15 -13.93 -11.77
C GLY A 18 -6.58 -14.44 -11.59
N ASN A 19 -7.50 -14.12 -12.50
CA ASN A 19 -8.86 -14.66 -12.51
C ASN A 19 -8.91 -16.18 -12.78
N ARG A 20 -7.87 -16.74 -13.41
CA ARG A 20 -7.72 -18.18 -13.65
C ARG A 20 -7.00 -18.89 -12.50
N ILE A 21 -6.26 -18.18 -11.66
CA ILE A 21 -5.56 -18.74 -10.50
C ILE A 21 -6.46 -18.57 -9.28
N THR A 22 -7.18 -19.62 -8.90
CA THR A 22 -7.73 -19.73 -7.55
C THR A 22 -6.58 -19.96 -6.57
N VAL A 23 -6.01 -18.87 -6.04
CA VAL A 23 -5.02 -18.94 -4.97
C VAL A 23 -5.76 -19.37 -3.70
N SER A 24 -5.65 -20.64 -3.35
CA SER A 24 -5.93 -21.10 -1.99
C SER A 24 -4.84 -20.52 -1.10
N THR A 25 -5.10 -19.36 -0.48
CA THR A 25 -4.20 -18.80 0.53
C THR A 25 -4.00 -19.83 1.64
N PRO A 26 -2.76 -20.27 1.93
CA PRO A 26 -2.49 -21.04 3.13
C PRO A 26 -2.83 -20.15 4.33
N GLY A 27 -3.82 -20.55 5.11
CA GLY A 27 -4.24 -19.83 6.31
C GLY A 27 -3.09 -19.68 7.31
N PRO A 28 -3.10 -18.63 8.14
CA PRO A 28 -2.07 -18.42 9.14
C PRO A 28 -2.06 -19.59 10.13
N GLY A 29 -0.88 -20.18 10.32
CA GLY A 29 -0.69 -21.39 11.11
C GLY A 29 -0.98 -21.24 12.61
N LYS A 30 -1.50 -22.35 13.15
CA LYS A 30 -1.70 -22.84 14.52
C LYS A 30 -2.97 -22.45 15.32
N PRO A 31 -3.51 -23.43 16.08
CA PRO A 31 -4.91 -23.46 16.51
C PRO A 31 -5.08 -22.79 17.88
N GLY A 32 -5.47 -21.53 17.84
CA GLY A 32 -6.45 -20.96 18.77
C GLY A 32 -7.59 -20.47 17.88
N ALA A 33 -8.84 -20.79 18.20
CA ALA A 33 -9.98 -20.44 17.36
C ALA A 33 -9.96 -18.92 17.07
N ARG A 34 -9.58 -18.53 15.86
CA ARG A 34 -9.61 -17.12 15.45
C ARG A 34 -11.04 -16.84 15.02
N ALA A 35 -11.65 -15.82 15.62
CA ALA A 35 -13.00 -15.38 15.32
C ALA A 35 -12.93 -13.99 14.67
N ILE A 36 -13.95 -13.62 13.89
CA ILE A 36 -14.03 -12.31 13.26
C ILE A 36 -15.13 -11.51 13.95
N ASP A 37 -14.83 -10.28 14.33
CA ASP A 37 -15.82 -9.36 14.88
C ASP A 37 -16.85 -8.97 13.79
N PRO A 38 -18.15 -9.25 13.96
CA PRO A 38 -19.18 -9.03 12.94
C PRO A 38 -19.48 -7.54 12.69
N VAL A 39 -19.04 -6.64 13.57
CA VAL A 39 -19.31 -5.19 13.46
C VAL A 39 -18.19 -4.46 12.71
N CYS A 40 -16.93 -4.84 12.94
CA CYS A 40 -15.78 -4.13 12.37
C CYS A 40 -14.92 -4.98 11.41
N GLY A 41 -15.11 -6.29 11.36
CA GLY A 41 -14.32 -7.20 10.52
C GLY A 41 -12.90 -7.46 11.04
N MET A 42 -12.58 -7.06 12.28
CA MET A 42 -11.28 -7.30 12.89
C MET A 42 -11.15 -8.76 13.34
N GLU A 43 -10.03 -9.39 13.00
CA GLU A 43 -9.70 -10.75 13.46
C GLU A 43 -9.29 -10.72 14.94
N VAL A 44 -9.92 -11.56 15.74
CA VAL A 44 -9.69 -11.68 17.18
C VAL A 44 -9.35 -13.12 17.56
N ASP A 45 -8.37 -13.30 18.43
CA ASP A 45 -7.99 -14.61 18.95
C ASP A 45 -8.95 -15.00 20.09
N ALA A 46 -9.90 -15.91 19.86
CA ALA A 46 -10.88 -16.32 20.88
C ALA A 46 -10.24 -17.03 22.10
N GLY A 47 -8.96 -17.40 22.01
CA GLY A 47 -8.19 -17.96 23.12
C GLY A 47 -7.60 -16.92 24.08
N LYS A 48 -7.73 -15.61 23.82
CA LYS A 48 -7.21 -14.55 24.70
C LYS A 48 -8.31 -14.01 25.62
N PRO A 49 -8.06 -13.80 26.92
CA PRO A 49 -9.04 -13.27 27.87
C PRO A 49 -9.44 -11.81 27.63
N THR A 50 -8.76 -11.12 26.71
CA THR A 50 -9.04 -9.73 26.32
C THR A 50 -10.23 -9.62 25.36
N VAL A 51 -10.65 -10.73 24.74
CA VAL A 51 -11.74 -10.74 23.75
C VAL A 51 -13.08 -10.90 24.46
N ILE A 52 -14.05 -10.06 24.08
CA ILE A 52 -15.38 -10.04 24.68
C ILE A 52 -16.30 -10.92 23.84
N SER A 53 -17.04 -11.84 24.45
CA SER A 53 -18.01 -12.68 23.75
C SER A 53 -19.45 -12.44 24.20
N THR A 54 -20.42 -12.78 23.35
CA THR A 54 -21.86 -12.75 23.68
C THR A 54 -22.58 -13.84 22.89
N GLU A 55 -23.54 -14.51 23.51
CA GLU A 55 -24.38 -15.51 22.85
C GLU A 55 -25.67 -14.87 22.31
N TYR A 56 -25.98 -15.14 21.05
CA TYR A 56 -27.23 -14.71 20.40
C TYR A 56 -27.70 -15.83 19.45
N GLU A 57 -28.97 -16.24 19.57
CA GLU A 57 -29.57 -17.36 18.81
C GLU A 57 -28.72 -18.65 18.81
N GLY A 58 -28.16 -19.01 19.97
CA GLY A 58 -27.37 -20.24 20.16
C GLY A 58 -25.97 -20.19 19.54
N THR A 59 -25.51 -19.01 19.08
CA THR A 59 -24.19 -18.81 18.50
C THR A 59 -23.36 -17.83 19.34
N THR A 60 -22.11 -18.17 19.65
CA THR A 60 -21.18 -17.31 20.38
C THR A 60 -20.46 -16.34 19.42
N TYR A 61 -20.72 -15.05 19.58
CA TYR A 61 -20.05 -13.97 18.85
C TYR A 61 -18.87 -13.43 19.67
N TYR A 62 -17.78 -13.07 19.01
CA TYR A 62 -16.58 -12.48 19.62
C TYR A 62 -16.35 -11.07 19.08
N PHE A 63 -15.94 -10.15 19.95
CA PHE A 63 -15.78 -8.73 19.63
C PHE A 63 -14.39 -8.23 20.03
N CYS A 64 -13.83 -7.32 19.22
CA CYS A 64 -12.53 -6.70 19.47
C CYS A 64 -12.56 -5.69 20.62
N CYS A 65 -13.73 -5.13 20.92
CA CYS A 65 -13.90 -4.12 21.96
C CYS A 65 -15.36 -3.99 22.43
N ASP A 66 -15.56 -3.31 23.56
CA ASP A 66 -16.90 -3.03 24.13
C ASP A 66 -17.82 -2.26 23.19
N LEU A 67 -17.25 -1.42 22.33
CA LEU A 67 -18.01 -0.61 21.37
C LEU A 67 -18.70 -1.50 20.33
N CYS A 68 -18.00 -2.51 19.81
CA CYS A 68 -18.56 -3.46 18.84
C CYS A 68 -19.68 -4.29 19.48
N ARG A 69 -19.49 -4.83 20.69
CA ARG A 69 -20.55 -5.55 21.41
C ARG A 69 -21.81 -4.70 21.59
N ARG A 70 -21.68 -3.42 21.98
CA ARG A 70 -22.84 -2.53 22.18
C ARG A 70 -23.57 -2.20 20.89
N LYS A 71 -22.85 -2.09 19.76
CA LYS A 71 -23.47 -1.92 18.44
C LYS A 71 -24.25 -3.16 18.03
N PHE A 72 -23.64 -4.34 18.20
CA PHE A 72 -24.30 -5.62 17.94
C PHE A 72 -25.56 -5.82 18.80
N ALA A 73 -25.52 -5.43 20.09
CA ALA A 73 -26.68 -5.54 20.98
C ALA A 73 -27.86 -4.63 20.59
N LYS A 74 -27.64 -3.55 19.81
CA LYS A 74 -28.69 -2.62 19.38
C LYS A 74 -29.42 -3.09 18.12
N SER A 75 -28.70 -3.67 17.16
CA SER A 75 -29.28 -4.16 15.90
C SER A 75 -28.64 -5.49 15.47
N PRO A 76 -28.87 -6.60 16.20
CA PRO A 76 -28.23 -7.89 15.90
C PRO A 76 -28.67 -8.47 14.55
N ALA A 77 -29.89 -8.19 14.09
CA ALA A 77 -30.41 -8.64 12.78
C ALA A 77 -29.76 -7.93 11.57
N GLU A 78 -29.05 -6.82 11.79
CA GLU A 78 -28.35 -6.07 10.74
C GLU A 78 -26.97 -6.68 10.43
N TYR A 79 -26.42 -7.46 11.36
CA TYR A 79 -25.11 -8.08 11.24
C TYR A 79 -25.26 -9.55 10.86
N PRO A 80 -24.50 -10.05 9.87
CA PRO A 80 -24.65 -11.42 9.40
C PRO A 80 -24.33 -12.41 10.53
N ALA A 81 -25.25 -13.37 10.73
CA ALA A 81 -25.07 -14.47 11.65
C ALA A 81 -23.83 -15.29 11.26
N VAL A 82 -23.06 -15.71 12.28
CA VAL A 82 -21.66 -16.16 12.20
C VAL A 82 -21.35 -17.10 11.03
N CYS A 83 -20.23 -16.81 10.38
CA CYS A 83 -19.50 -17.71 9.52
C CYS A 83 -18.96 -18.90 10.33
N THR A 84 -19.67 -20.01 10.38
CA THR A 84 -19.12 -21.28 10.87
C THR A 84 -18.09 -21.82 9.88
N ALA A 85 -16.91 -22.11 10.40
CA ALA A 85 -15.78 -22.83 9.82
C ALA A 85 -15.94 -23.32 8.37
N GLU A 86 -15.72 -22.42 7.40
CA GLU A 86 -14.98 -22.64 6.14
C GLU A 86 -15.25 -21.43 5.22
N ALA A 87 -14.27 -20.52 5.17
CA ALA A 87 -14.16 -19.38 4.27
C ALA A 87 -15.30 -18.33 4.31
N CYS A 88 -15.14 -17.31 5.17
CA CYS A 88 -15.92 -16.08 5.02
C CYS A 88 -15.21 -15.08 4.10
N SER A 89 -15.58 -15.10 2.82
CA SER A 89 -15.38 -13.97 1.92
C SER A 89 -16.50 -12.95 2.17
N CYS A 90 -16.15 -11.68 2.35
CA CYS A 90 -17.11 -10.57 2.37
C CYS A 90 -17.96 -10.63 1.08
N ARG A 91 -19.20 -11.12 1.17
CA ARG A 91 -20.13 -11.15 0.04
C ARG A 91 -21.43 -10.50 0.48
N THR A 92 -21.69 -9.30 -0.04
CA THR A 92 -23.07 -8.80 -0.13
C THR A 92 -23.83 -9.71 -1.08
N ALA A 93 -24.99 -10.18 -0.63
CA ALA A 93 -25.90 -10.98 -1.44
C ALA A 93 -26.34 -10.19 -2.69
N GLY A 94 -26.26 -10.83 -3.87
CA GLY A 94 -27.15 -10.51 -4.99
C GLY A 94 -26.59 -9.77 -6.21
N ASP A 95 -25.39 -9.19 -6.21
CA ASP A 95 -24.92 -8.39 -7.37
C ASP A 95 -23.76 -9.03 -8.13
N ASN A 96 -23.83 -8.90 -9.46
CA ASN A 96 -22.86 -9.42 -10.43
C ASN A 96 -21.42 -9.11 -10.00
N LYS A 97 -20.60 -10.15 -9.79
CA LYS A 97 -19.19 -10.04 -9.33
C LYS A 97 -18.38 -9.01 -10.13
N MET A 98 -18.63 -8.89 -11.44
CA MET A 98 -18.01 -7.86 -12.29
C MET A 98 -18.48 -6.44 -11.95
N ALA A 99 -19.78 -6.24 -11.73
CA ALA A 99 -20.32 -4.92 -11.40
C ALA A 99 -19.81 -4.43 -10.03
N GLN A 100 -19.66 -5.34 -9.07
CA GLN A 100 -19.10 -5.02 -7.77
C GLN A 100 -17.59 -4.73 -7.86
N ALA A 101 -16.83 -5.51 -8.62
CA ALA A 101 -15.41 -5.24 -8.88
C ALA A 101 -15.20 -3.90 -9.61
N LEU A 102 -16.03 -3.61 -10.63
CA LEU A 102 -16.01 -2.32 -11.34
C LEU A 102 -16.35 -1.15 -10.42
N ARG A 103 -17.40 -1.28 -9.60
CA ARG A 103 -17.78 -0.23 -8.64
C ARG A 103 -16.69 -0.01 -7.59
N HIS A 104 -16.00 -1.07 -7.16
CA HIS A 104 -14.88 -0.96 -6.23
C HIS A 104 -13.67 -0.27 -6.89
N ALA A 105 -13.31 -0.68 -8.09
CA ALA A 105 -12.18 -0.11 -8.83
C ALA A 105 -12.41 1.35 -9.27
N PHE A 106 -13.62 1.68 -9.72
CA PHE A 106 -13.93 3.01 -10.28
C PHE A 106 -14.53 4.00 -9.29
N VAL A 107 -15.10 3.54 -8.16
CA VAL A 107 -15.79 4.44 -7.22
C VAL A 107 -15.12 4.49 -5.86
N THR A 108 -14.85 3.35 -5.23
CA THR A 108 -14.25 3.38 -3.87
C THR A 108 -12.77 3.73 -3.92
N MET A 109 -11.98 3.06 -4.77
CA MET A 109 -10.54 3.34 -4.88
C MET A 109 -10.21 4.81 -5.21
N PRO A 110 -10.84 5.45 -6.22
CA PRO A 110 -10.55 6.85 -6.52
C PRO A 110 -11.10 7.81 -5.47
N ARG A 111 -12.17 7.43 -4.75
CA ARG A 111 -12.71 8.26 -3.66
C ARG A 111 -11.80 8.25 -2.44
N ASP A 112 -11.16 7.11 -2.19
CA ASP A 112 -10.27 6.93 -1.04
C ASP A 112 -8.86 7.46 -1.28
N ILE A 113 -8.35 7.42 -2.52
CA ILE A 113 -6.96 7.83 -2.88
C ILE A 113 -6.93 9.19 -3.60
N GLY A 114 -8.03 9.55 -4.25
CA GLY A 114 -8.14 10.77 -5.05
C GLY A 114 -7.85 12.08 -4.30
N PRO A 115 -8.29 12.26 -3.04
CA PRO A 115 -7.99 13.47 -2.28
C PRO A 115 -6.48 13.64 -2.04
N GLU A 116 -5.77 12.56 -1.67
CA GLU A 116 -4.33 12.58 -1.46
C GLU A 116 -3.56 12.82 -2.77
N ILE A 117 -3.99 12.18 -3.87
CA ILE A 117 -3.38 12.41 -5.20
C ILE A 117 -3.59 13.86 -5.63
N LEU A 118 -4.79 14.41 -5.46
CA LEU A 118 -5.09 15.79 -5.84
C LEU A 118 -4.25 16.78 -5.02
N LEU A 119 -4.12 16.55 -3.71
CA LEU A 119 -3.27 17.36 -2.84
C LEU A 119 -1.79 17.28 -3.28
N GLY A 120 -1.30 16.07 -3.59
CA GLY A 120 0.04 15.86 -4.11
C GLY A 120 0.29 16.53 -5.46
N LEU A 121 -0.68 16.47 -6.36
CA LEU A 121 -0.61 17.11 -7.68
C LEU A 121 -0.59 18.63 -7.59
N VAL A 122 -1.42 19.21 -6.70
CA VAL A 122 -1.43 20.65 -6.46
C VAL A 122 -0.10 21.11 -5.85
N LEU A 123 0.40 20.39 -4.83
CA LEU A 123 1.71 20.68 -4.24
C LEU A 123 2.84 20.59 -5.28
N ALA A 124 2.85 19.54 -6.11
CA ALA A 124 3.83 19.38 -7.18
C ALA A 124 3.75 20.52 -8.20
N ALA A 125 2.54 20.92 -8.61
CA ALA A 125 2.34 22.05 -9.52
C ALA A 125 2.84 23.37 -8.92
N VAL A 126 2.59 23.61 -7.63
CA VAL A 126 3.10 24.80 -6.91
C VAL A 126 4.62 24.77 -6.87
N VAL A 127 5.24 23.66 -6.48
CA VAL A 127 6.70 23.51 -6.44
C VAL A 127 7.33 23.74 -7.81
N VAL A 128 6.77 23.19 -8.88
CA VAL A 128 7.27 23.39 -10.25
C VAL A 128 7.06 24.81 -10.74
N SER A 129 5.97 25.48 -10.33
CA SER A 129 5.70 26.88 -10.71
C SER A 129 6.67 27.88 -10.07
N VAL A 130 7.28 27.52 -8.93
CA VAL A 130 8.28 28.35 -8.25
C VAL A 130 9.62 28.19 -8.96
N THR A 131 9.88 29.06 -9.93
CA THR A 131 11.10 29.11 -10.75
C THR A 131 12.41 29.27 -9.95
N ALA A 132 12.32 29.65 -8.67
CA ALA A 132 13.47 29.79 -7.76
C ALA A 132 14.18 28.45 -7.46
N ILE A 133 13.51 27.31 -7.66
CA ILE A 133 14.09 25.98 -7.40
C ILE A 133 15.00 25.53 -8.55
N GLY A 134 14.77 26.00 -9.78
CA GLY A 134 15.59 25.61 -10.94
C GLY A 134 17.06 26.02 -10.83
N GLY A 135 17.35 27.16 -10.19
CA GLY A 135 18.72 27.61 -9.90
C GLY A 135 19.40 26.76 -8.81
N PHE A 136 18.64 26.36 -7.79
CA PHE A 136 19.13 25.51 -6.71
C PHE A 136 19.38 24.07 -7.19
N VAL A 137 18.51 23.56 -8.06
CA VAL A 137 18.64 22.24 -8.71
C VAL A 137 19.85 22.20 -9.64
N ARG A 138 20.10 23.22 -10.46
CA ARG A 138 21.32 23.25 -11.29
C ARG A 138 22.62 23.31 -10.47
N GLY A 139 22.60 23.92 -9.29
CA GLY A 139 23.76 24.02 -8.40
C GLY A 139 24.02 22.74 -7.58
N TYR A 140 22.99 22.14 -6.99
CA TYR A 140 23.10 21.00 -6.06
C TYR A 140 22.80 19.63 -6.69
N LEU A 141 22.03 19.55 -7.78
CA LEU A 141 21.56 18.28 -8.37
C LEU A 141 22.33 17.84 -9.65
N ALA A 142 23.42 18.52 -10.00
CA ALA A 142 24.27 18.16 -11.15
C ALA A 142 25.51 17.32 -10.78
N GLY A 143 25.96 17.34 -9.52
CA GLY A 143 27.17 16.65 -9.04
C GLY A 143 26.90 15.32 -8.32
N LEU A 144 27.95 14.65 -7.82
CA LEU A 144 27.81 13.45 -6.97
C LEU A 144 26.98 13.73 -5.70
N GLU A 145 26.93 14.98 -5.27
CA GLU A 145 26.16 15.47 -4.12
C GLU A 145 24.65 15.28 -4.31
N ALA A 146 24.20 15.21 -5.56
CA ALA A 146 22.81 14.95 -5.93
C ALA A 146 22.33 13.59 -5.42
N TYR A 147 23.20 12.57 -5.38
CA TYR A 147 22.85 11.25 -4.88
C TYR A 147 22.63 11.24 -3.36
N ALA A 148 23.48 11.97 -2.62
CA ALA A 148 23.36 12.08 -1.17
C ALA A 148 22.05 12.78 -0.75
N LEU A 149 21.51 13.65 -1.61
CA LEU A 149 20.26 14.36 -1.38
C LEU A 149 19.03 13.58 -1.91
N ALA A 150 19.16 12.90 -3.05
CA ALA A 150 18.08 12.15 -3.68
C ALA A 150 17.69 10.89 -2.90
N ILE A 151 18.65 10.19 -2.27
CA ILE A 151 18.36 8.97 -1.49
C ILE A 151 17.44 9.26 -0.30
N PRO A 152 17.75 10.19 0.63
CA PRO A 152 16.85 10.47 1.76
C PRO A 152 15.51 11.04 1.30
N VAL A 153 15.50 11.86 0.24
CA VAL A 153 14.25 12.36 -0.34
C VAL A 153 13.42 11.21 -0.93
N GLY A 154 14.02 10.25 -1.62
CA GLY A 154 13.33 9.06 -2.13
C GLY A 154 12.83 8.11 -1.04
N ILE A 155 13.55 8.01 0.09
CA ILE A 155 13.13 7.22 1.25
C ILE A 155 11.92 7.86 1.94
N VAL A 156 11.90 9.19 2.04
CA VAL A 156 10.80 9.95 2.66
C VAL A 156 9.59 10.06 1.71
N MET A 157 9.84 10.34 0.43
CA MET A 157 8.80 10.37 -0.60
C MET A 157 8.51 8.97 -1.12
N TYR A 158 7.63 8.28 -0.42
CA TYR A 158 7.01 7.07 -0.94
C TYR A 158 6.22 7.38 -2.21
N THR A 159 6.82 7.09 -3.37
CA THR A 159 6.22 7.36 -4.67
C THR A 159 6.05 6.04 -5.41
N CYS A 160 4.82 5.74 -5.80
CA CYS A 160 4.52 4.56 -6.62
C CYS A 160 5.25 4.66 -7.97
N SER A 161 5.69 3.51 -8.51
CA SER A 161 6.52 3.43 -9.73
C SER A 161 5.94 4.16 -10.94
N THR A 162 4.62 4.32 -10.99
CA THR A 162 3.90 5.05 -12.03
C THR A 162 4.05 6.57 -11.90
N ALA A 163 4.17 7.09 -10.68
CA ALA A 163 4.31 8.52 -10.40
C ALA A 163 5.78 9.00 -10.40
N SER A 164 6.73 8.11 -10.08
CA SER A 164 8.15 8.48 -10.02
C SER A 164 8.79 8.70 -11.41
N VAL A 165 8.32 7.98 -12.45
CA VAL A 165 8.82 8.11 -13.83
C VAL A 165 8.64 9.52 -14.42
N PRO A 166 7.43 10.13 -14.44
CA PRO A 166 7.25 11.49 -14.97
C PRO A 166 7.96 12.56 -14.14
N LEU A 167 8.06 12.36 -12.82
CA LEU A 167 8.80 13.26 -11.93
C LEU A 167 10.29 13.30 -12.29
N VAL A 168 10.92 12.13 -12.43
CA VAL A 168 12.34 12.04 -12.79
C VAL A 168 12.59 12.61 -14.18
N HIS A 169 11.69 12.36 -15.14
CA HIS A 169 11.80 12.97 -16.46
C HIS A 169 11.77 14.50 -16.39
N ALA A 170 10.84 15.09 -15.63
CA ALA A 170 10.77 16.54 -15.45
C ALA A 170 12.06 17.11 -14.81
N LEU A 171 12.58 16.45 -13.77
CA LEU A 171 13.81 16.88 -13.09
C LEU A 171 15.05 16.76 -13.99
N ILE A 172 15.15 15.71 -14.82
CA ILE A 172 16.22 15.57 -15.82
C ILE A 172 16.14 16.72 -16.83
N THR A 173 14.94 17.07 -17.31
CA THR A 173 14.78 18.22 -18.23
C THR A 173 15.16 19.56 -17.59
N GLN A 174 15.12 19.66 -16.26
CA GLN A 174 15.59 20.83 -15.50
C GLN A 174 17.10 20.81 -15.20
N GLY A 175 17.82 19.73 -15.54
CA GLY A 175 19.27 19.62 -15.42
C GLY A 175 19.78 18.63 -14.37
N MET A 176 18.92 17.79 -13.80
CA MET A 176 19.34 16.70 -12.91
C MET A 176 20.10 15.61 -13.68
N ASN A 177 21.14 15.03 -13.08
CA ASN A 177 21.85 13.88 -13.65
C ASN A 177 20.90 12.68 -13.83
N ALA A 178 20.93 12.06 -15.01
CA ALA A 178 20.12 10.87 -15.32
C ALA A 178 20.37 9.72 -14.33
N GLY A 179 21.61 9.54 -13.87
CA GLY A 179 21.96 8.51 -12.90
C GLY A 179 21.33 8.74 -11.51
N THR A 180 21.23 10.00 -11.07
CA THR A 180 20.50 10.35 -9.84
C THR A 180 19.00 10.10 -10.01
N GLY A 181 18.48 10.34 -11.21
CA GLY A 181 17.12 9.94 -11.59
C GLY A 181 16.88 8.43 -11.46
N MET A 182 17.80 7.61 -11.96
CA MET A 182 17.72 6.15 -11.83
C MET A 182 17.77 5.68 -10.38
N ALA A 183 18.67 6.26 -9.57
CA ALA A 183 18.72 5.96 -8.14
C ALA A 183 17.40 6.30 -7.43
N LEU A 184 16.76 7.43 -7.77
CA LEU A 184 15.45 7.81 -7.23
C LEU A 184 14.33 6.85 -7.66
N LEU A 185 14.34 6.37 -8.91
CA LEU A 185 13.39 5.39 -9.42
C LEU A 185 13.51 4.02 -8.74
N ILE A 186 14.73 3.63 -8.35
CA ILE A 186 14.98 2.37 -7.65
C ILE A 186 14.63 2.51 -6.17
N VAL A 187 15.12 3.56 -5.49
CA VAL A 187 14.90 3.76 -4.05
C VAL A 187 13.42 3.96 -3.73
N GLY A 188 12.69 4.79 -4.49
CA GLY A 188 11.31 5.17 -4.19
C GLY A 188 10.35 3.99 -3.90
N PRO A 189 10.20 3.01 -4.81
CA PRO A 189 9.32 1.85 -4.60
C PRO A 189 9.92 0.82 -3.63
N VAL A 190 11.24 0.77 -3.47
CA VAL A 190 11.92 -0.22 -2.63
C VAL A 190 11.84 0.18 -1.15
N THR A 191 11.98 1.46 -0.82
CA THR A 191 11.92 1.97 0.56
C THR A 191 10.61 2.69 0.81
N SER A 192 9.67 1.99 1.44
CA SER A 192 8.43 2.60 1.95
C SER A 192 8.48 2.71 3.47
N TRP A 193 7.86 3.74 4.03
CA TRP A 193 7.71 3.84 5.49
C TRP A 193 7.04 2.59 6.08
N SER A 194 6.05 2.06 5.37
CA SER A 194 5.32 0.83 5.73
C SER A 194 6.26 -0.37 5.81
N THR A 195 7.11 -0.59 4.81
CA THR A 195 8.07 -1.70 4.81
C THR A 195 9.14 -1.51 5.87
N ILE A 196 9.63 -0.29 6.08
CA ILE A 196 10.62 0.02 7.13
C ILE A 196 10.08 -0.28 8.53
N LEU A 197 8.83 0.11 8.83
CA LEU A 197 8.20 -0.17 10.12
C LEU A 197 7.99 -1.67 10.36
N VAL A 198 7.52 -2.39 9.35
CA VAL A 198 7.31 -3.85 9.42
C VAL A 198 8.64 -4.57 9.60
N LEU A 199 9.66 -4.25 8.80
CA LEU A 199 10.98 -4.87 8.87
C LEU A 199 11.68 -4.59 10.21
N ARG A 200 11.55 -3.37 10.74
CA ARG A 200 12.07 -3.01 12.06
C ARG A 200 11.41 -3.84 13.16
N LYS A 201 10.11 -4.11 13.04
CA LYS A 201 9.33 -4.85 14.03
C LYS A 201 9.59 -6.36 13.97
N GLU A 202 9.77 -6.94 12.78
CA GLU A 202 10.03 -8.37 12.62
C GLU A 202 11.51 -8.75 12.77
N PHE A 203 12.42 -8.03 12.12
CA PHE A 203 13.84 -8.42 12.01
C PHE A 203 14.80 -7.56 12.84
N GLY A 204 14.28 -6.53 13.51
CA GLY A 204 15.07 -5.61 14.34
C GLY A 204 15.84 -4.54 13.56
N SER A 205 16.42 -3.58 14.29
CA SER A 205 17.08 -2.40 13.72
C SER A 205 18.39 -2.70 12.98
N ARG A 206 19.11 -3.78 13.35
CA ARG A 206 20.36 -4.17 12.68
C ARG A 206 20.11 -4.63 11.25
N THR A 207 19.10 -5.48 11.06
CA THR A 207 18.71 -5.98 9.74
C THR A 207 18.19 -4.85 8.84
N LEU A 208 17.41 -3.93 9.41
CA LEU A 208 16.97 -2.71 8.72
C LEU A 208 18.16 -1.87 8.23
N ALA A 209 19.17 -1.64 9.08
CA ALA A 209 20.35 -0.87 8.71
C ALA A 209 21.12 -1.53 7.56
N ILE A 210 21.32 -2.86 7.61
CA ILE A 210 21.98 -3.62 6.54
C ILE A 210 21.21 -3.49 5.23
N TYR A 211 19.87 -3.63 5.28
CA TYR A 211 19.00 -3.48 4.11
C TYR A 211 19.11 -2.09 3.47
N LEU A 212 19.02 -1.02 4.27
CA LEU A 212 19.14 0.36 3.77
C LEU A 212 20.53 0.65 3.18
N VAL A 213 21.59 0.15 3.81
CA VAL A 213 22.96 0.30 3.29
C VAL A 213 23.13 -0.43 1.96
N LEU A 214 22.66 -1.68 1.85
CA LEU A 214 22.72 -2.46 0.60
C LEU A 214 21.98 -1.78 -0.55
N ILE A 215 20.76 -1.28 -0.30
CA ILE A 215 19.97 -0.59 -1.32
C ILE A 215 20.64 0.71 -1.74
N SER A 216 21.20 1.46 -0.80
CA SER A 216 21.94 2.69 -1.10
C SER A 216 23.15 2.40 -1.99
N LEU A 217 23.91 1.34 -1.68
CA LEU A 217 25.07 0.92 -2.48
C LEU A 217 24.66 0.44 -3.88
N LEU A 218 23.62 -0.39 -3.99
CA LEU A 218 23.12 -0.86 -5.28
C LEU A 218 22.57 0.28 -6.14
N SER A 219 21.87 1.25 -5.54
CA SER A 219 21.32 2.40 -6.25
C SER A 219 22.42 3.35 -6.73
N LEU A 220 23.48 3.55 -5.93
CA LEU A 220 24.66 4.30 -6.35
C LEU A 220 25.38 3.60 -7.50
N ALA A 221 25.60 2.29 -7.40
CA ALA A 221 26.23 1.51 -8.46
C ALA A 221 25.41 1.55 -9.76
N ALA A 222 24.09 1.43 -9.68
CA ALA A 222 23.21 1.50 -10.84
C ALA A 222 23.09 2.92 -11.43
N GLY A 223 23.24 3.98 -10.63
CA GLY A 223 23.22 5.36 -11.11
C GLY A 223 24.56 5.83 -11.71
N LEU A 224 25.68 5.21 -11.32
CA LEU A 224 27.02 5.51 -11.87
C LEU A 224 27.30 4.86 -13.23
N VAL A 225 26.54 3.82 -13.60
CA VAL A 225 26.67 3.06 -14.86
C VAL A 225 25.73 3.63 -15.91
#